data_AF-T0WSD2-F1
#
_entry.id   AF-T0WSD2-F1
#
_cell.length_a   1.000
_cell.length_b   1.000
_cell.length_c   1.000
_cell.angle_alpha   90.00
_cell.angle_beta   90.00
_cell.angle_gamma   90.00
#
_symmetry.space_group_name_H-M   'P 1'
#
loop_
_entity.id
_entity.type
_entity.pdbx_description
1 polymer ?
#
loop_
_entity_poly.entity_id
_entity_poly.type
_entity_poly.pdbx_seq_one_letter_code
_entity_poly.pdbx_strand_id
1 'polypeptide(L)'
;MIKNYVESFNIGKNNVEISDKFINHGEEFMINYQEFYPNFIIDCADTKDEELDIQFIKFAEQLGSVYMSTGYTDDRDFIFVISKNFDKFRMFMRNNWAISKRKYQISSNRGTIIDSQLLGSLGARSIINHVCALNQNDRVIEINLLDITMRDVPFR
;
A
#
# COMPACT_ATOMS: atom_id res chain seq x y z
N MET A 1 6.99 11.78 15.08
CA MET A 1 6.45 12.65 14.01
C MET A 1 5.63 11.73 13.14
N ILE A 2 4.34 12.00 12.94
CA ILE A 2 3.48 11.17 12.08
C ILE A 2 3.90 11.43 10.64
N LYS A 3 4.23 10.39 9.89
CA LYS A 3 4.55 10.44 8.47
C LYS A 3 3.36 9.97 7.64
N ASN A 4 2.90 10.80 6.71
CA ASN A 4 1.82 10.46 5.79
C ASN A 4 2.33 10.66 4.36
N TYR A 5 2.80 9.58 3.75
CA TYR A 5 3.46 9.63 2.44
C TYR A 5 3.38 8.29 1.72
N VAL A 6 3.62 8.33 0.41
CA VAL A 6 3.91 7.13 -0.39
C VAL A 6 5.35 7.15 -0.87
N GLU A 7 5.95 5.97 -0.98
CA GLU A 7 7.23 5.76 -1.65
C GLU A 7 6.99 5.26 -3.08
N SER A 8 7.57 5.95 -4.04
CA SER A 8 7.70 5.44 -5.39
C SER A 8 8.88 4.50 -5.45
N PHE A 9 8.62 3.24 -5.76
CA PHE A 9 9.65 2.27 -6.08
C PHE A 9 9.80 2.12 -7.60
N ASN A 10 11.00 2.46 -8.09
CA ASN A 10 11.37 2.37 -9.48
C ASN A 10 12.43 1.29 -9.71
N ILE A 11 12.15 0.36 -10.62
CA ILE A 11 13.12 -0.68 -10.98
C ILE A 11 14.20 -0.04 -11.85
N GLY A 12 15.44 -0.04 -11.36
CA GLY A 12 16.59 0.49 -12.11
C GLY A 12 16.69 2.02 -12.18
N LYS A 13 15.87 2.75 -11.41
CA LYS A 13 15.98 4.21 -11.22
C LYS A 13 15.90 4.58 -9.73
N ASN A 14 16.08 5.86 -9.42
CA ASN A 14 15.99 6.35 -8.04
C ASN A 14 14.56 6.26 -7.50
N ASN A 15 14.44 5.92 -6.22
CA ASN A 15 13.18 5.98 -5.48
C ASN A 15 12.92 7.43 -5.02
N VAL A 16 11.66 7.81 -4.94
CA VAL A 16 11.24 9.16 -4.54
C VAL A 16 10.17 9.05 -3.47
N GLU A 17 10.34 9.80 -2.39
CA GLU A 17 9.35 9.98 -1.34
C GLU A 17 8.32 11.05 -1.79
N ILE A 18 7.02 10.75 -1.70
CA ILE A 18 5.95 11.66 -2.08
C ILE A 18 5.02 11.87 -0.88
N SER A 19 5.15 13.04 -0.25
CA SER A 19 4.29 13.44 0.89
C SER A 19 2.85 13.72 0.47
N ASP A 20 1.92 13.45 1.39
CA ASP A 20 0.50 13.83 1.33
C ASP A 20 0.25 15.28 0.87
N LYS A 21 1.09 16.25 1.27
CA LYS A 21 0.97 17.64 0.86
C LYS A 21 1.06 17.85 -0.65
N PHE A 22 1.77 16.99 -1.36
CA PHE A 22 1.92 17.09 -2.82
C PHE A 22 0.75 16.48 -3.59
N ILE A 23 -0.03 15.60 -2.98
CA ILE A 23 -1.12 14.89 -3.65
C ILE A 23 -2.33 15.79 -3.89
N ASN A 24 -2.55 16.75 -2.99
CA ASN A 24 -3.54 17.81 -3.20
C ASN A 24 -3.21 18.71 -4.40
N HIS A 25 -2.00 18.60 -4.96
CA HIS A 25 -1.51 19.34 -6.13
C HIS A 25 -1.13 18.40 -7.28
N GLY A 26 -1.85 17.29 -7.46
CA GLY A 26 -1.52 16.23 -8.44
C GLY A 26 -1.20 16.72 -9.86
N GLU A 27 -1.86 17.77 -10.35
CA GLU A 27 -1.55 18.39 -11.65
C GLU A 27 -0.16 19.06 -11.67
N GLU A 28 0.20 19.84 -10.64
CA GLU A 28 1.53 20.44 -10.51
C GLU A 28 2.62 19.37 -10.32
N PHE A 29 2.30 18.25 -9.66
CA PHE A 29 3.23 17.13 -9.55
C PHE A 29 3.52 16.51 -10.93
N MET A 30 2.48 16.19 -11.71
CA MET A 30 2.65 15.63 -13.06
C MET A 30 3.41 16.57 -14.00
N ILE A 31 3.24 17.88 -13.85
CA ILE A 31 3.97 18.91 -14.61
C ILE A 31 5.46 18.96 -14.21
N ASN A 32 5.77 18.87 -12.92
CA ASN A 32 7.15 18.93 -12.43
C ASN A 32 7.92 17.60 -12.58
N TYR A 33 7.21 16.49 -12.80
CA TYR A 33 7.77 15.14 -12.87
C TYR A 33 7.33 14.39 -14.14
N GLN A 34 7.33 15.07 -15.30
CA GLN A 34 6.86 14.51 -16.59
C GLN A 34 7.50 13.18 -17.02
N GLU A 35 8.65 12.79 -16.46
CA GLU A 35 9.35 11.52 -16.74
C GLU A 35 9.19 10.45 -15.65
N PHE A 36 8.29 10.68 -14.69
CA PHE A 36 8.11 9.84 -13.52
C PHE A 36 6.94 8.86 -13.68
N TYR A 37 7.28 7.61 -14.00
CA TYR A 37 6.34 6.50 -14.12
C TYR A 37 6.75 5.36 -13.19
N PRO A 38 6.31 5.39 -11.91
CA PRO A 38 6.70 4.40 -10.95
C PRO A 38 6.17 3.02 -11.27
N ASN A 39 6.98 1.99 -11.02
CA ASN A 39 6.51 0.62 -11.11
C ASN A 39 5.56 0.31 -9.95
N PHE A 40 5.89 0.81 -8.76
CA PHE A 40 5.07 0.65 -7.56
C PHE A 40 4.93 1.97 -6.80
N ILE A 41 3.74 2.20 -6.28
CA ILE A 41 3.44 3.20 -5.26
C ILE A 41 3.18 2.43 -3.97
N ILE A 42 4.05 2.62 -2.98
CA ILE A 42 4.00 1.93 -1.69
C ILE A 42 3.50 2.92 -0.64
N ASP A 43 2.39 2.60 -0.02
CA ASP A 43 1.78 3.38 1.04
C ASP A 43 2.49 3.16 2.37
N CYS A 44 3.13 4.25 2.84
CA CYS A 44 3.93 4.29 4.06
C CYS A 44 3.27 5.19 5.13
N ALA A 45 1.96 5.45 5.04
CA ALA A 45 1.28 6.32 5.99
C ALA A 45 1.19 5.68 7.38
N ASP A 46 1.64 6.43 8.40
CA ASP A 46 1.61 6.04 9.81
C ASP A 46 0.19 6.02 10.38
N THR A 47 -0.77 6.68 9.71
CA THR A 47 -2.17 6.77 10.13
C THR A 47 -3.13 6.43 8.99
N LYS A 48 -4.25 5.78 9.33
CA LYS A 48 -5.36 5.52 8.42
C LYS A 48 -6.18 6.80 8.26
N ASP A 49 -6.20 7.36 7.06
CA ASP A 49 -7.13 8.41 6.64
C ASP A 49 -7.79 7.95 5.33
N GLU A 50 -9.12 7.88 5.32
CA GLU A 50 -9.88 7.27 4.21
C GLU A 50 -9.70 8.07 2.93
N GLU A 51 -9.78 9.40 3.06
CA GLU A 51 -9.70 10.29 1.92
C GLU A 51 -8.28 10.30 1.37
N LEU A 52 -7.27 10.34 2.25
CA LEU A 52 -5.87 10.27 1.85
C LEU A 52 -5.53 8.92 1.18
N ASP A 53 -5.96 7.80 1.75
CA ASP A 53 -5.76 6.47 1.17
C ASP A 53 -6.40 6.38 -0.22
N ILE A 54 -7.63 6.91 -0.37
CA ILE A 54 -8.31 6.98 -1.67
C ILE A 54 -7.52 7.85 -2.66
N GLN A 55 -6.94 8.97 -2.21
CA GLN A 55 -6.12 9.82 -3.06
C GLN A 55 -4.83 9.11 -3.51
N PHE A 56 -4.14 8.38 -2.61
CA PHE A 56 -2.97 7.56 -2.98
C PHE A 56 -3.33 6.51 -4.04
N ILE A 57 -4.48 5.86 -3.90
CA ILE A 57 -4.97 4.85 -4.85
C ILE A 57 -5.25 5.48 -6.22
N LYS A 58 -5.94 6.63 -6.25
CA LYS A 58 -6.20 7.37 -7.50
C LYS A 58 -4.90 7.80 -8.17
N PHE A 59 -3.93 8.24 -7.39
CA PHE A 59 -2.63 8.65 -7.89
C PHE A 59 -1.87 7.49 -8.54
N ALA A 60 -1.84 6.31 -7.91
CA ALA A 60 -1.24 5.11 -8.50
C ALA A 60 -1.95 4.68 -9.80
N GLU A 61 -3.28 4.78 -9.86
CA GLU A 61 -4.07 4.50 -11.06
C GLU A 61 -3.72 5.45 -12.22
N GLN A 62 -3.62 6.75 -11.94
CA GLN A 62 -3.26 7.78 -12.94
C GLN A 62 -1.87 7.55 -13.54
N LEU A 63 -0.93 7.03 -12.74
CA LEU A 63 0.43 6.72 -13.16
C LEU A 63 0.58 5.35 -13.85
N GLY A 64 -0.48 4.53 -13.88
CA GLY A 64 -0.40 3.15 -14.36
C GLY A 64 0.50 2.27 -13.50
N SER A 65 0.69 2.63 -12.23
CA SER A 65 1.58 1.97 -11.28
C SER A 65 0.86 0.87 -10.50
N VAL A 66 1.61 -0.06 -9.90
CA VAL A 66 1.05 -0.99 -8.92
C VAL A 66 0.96 -0.29 -7.57
N TYR A 67 -0.23 -0.17 -7.02
CA TYR A 67 -0.43 0.28 -5.65
C TYR A 67 -0.21 -0.87 -4.67
N MET A 68 0.60 -0.62 -3.65
CA MET A 68 0.83 -1.53 -2.55
C MET A 68 0.61 -0.83 -1.23
N SER A 69 -0.09 -1.49 -0.32
CA SER A 69 -0.35 -0.96 1.02
C SER A 69 -0.38 -2.10 2.01
N THR A 70 -0.15 -1.76 3.27
CA THR A 70 -0.35 -2.64 4.41
C THR A 70 -1.42 -2.05 5.33
N GLY A 71 -2.10 -2.91 6.07
CA GLY A 71 -3.08 -2.47 7.07
C GLY A 71 -3.28 -3.53 8.12
N TYR A 72 -3.91 -3.18 9.24
CA TYR A 72 -4.20 -4.16 10.28
C TYR A 72 -5.53 -3.91 11.00
N THR A 73 -5.95 -4.95 11.70
CA THR A 73 -7.07 -5.03 12.65
C THR A 73 -6.52 -5.64 13.94
N ASP A 74 -7.33 -5.72 15.01
CA ASP A 74 -6.84 -6.12 16.33
C ASP A 74 -6.04 -7.44 16.36
N ASP A 75 -6.36 -8.41 15.48
CA ASP A 75 -5.69 -9.73 15.40
C ASP A 75 -5.20 -10.11 13.98
N ARG A 76 -5.31 -9.22 12.99
CA ARG A 76 -5.03 -9.56 11.58
C ARG A 76 -4.34 -8.44 10.84
N ASP A 77 -3.34 -8.80 10.07
CA ASP A 77 -2.66 -7.92 9.14
C ASP A 77 -3.08 -8.18 7.70
N PHE A 78 -2.91 -7.18 6.85
CA PHE A 78 -3.31 -7.21 5.46
C PHE A 78 -2.21 -6.65 4.57
N ILE A 79 -2.01 -7.30 3.42
CA ILE A 79 -1.20 -6.79 2.32
C ILE A 79 -2.10 -6.63 1.11
N PHE A 80 -2.09 -5.43 0.55
CA PHE A 80 -2.83 -5.07 -0.65
C PHE A 80 -1.86 -4.92 -1.82
N VAL A 81 -2.17 -5.54 -2.95
CA VAL A 81 -1.41 -5.43 -4.20
C VAL A 81 -2.40 -5.20 -5.33
N ILE A 82 -2.42 -4.00 -5.91
CA ILE A 82 -3.46 -3.54 -6.82
C ILE A 82 -2.83 -2.92 -8.06
N SER A 83 -3.23 -3.37 -9.23
CA SER A 83 -2.65 -3.01 -10.52
C SER A 83 -3.71 -2.76 -11.61
N LYS A 84 -4.92 -3.32 -11.48
CA LYS A 84 -5.96 -3.22 -12.51
C LYS A 84 -7.33 -2.82 -11.97
N ASN A 85 -7.76 -3.41 -10.86
CA ASN A 85 -9.11 -3.27 -10.33
C ASN A 85 -9.19 -2.19 -9.23
N PHE A 86 -8.68 -1.00 -9.52
CA PHE A 86 -8.64 0.12 -8.56
C PHE A 86 -10.04 0.49 -8.03
N ASP A 87 -11.07 0.50 -8.88
CA ASP A 87 -12.46 0.75 -8.45
C ASP A 87 -12.97 -0.28 -7.44
N LYS A 88 -12.77 -1.57 -7.72
CA LYS A 88 -13.18 -2.65 -6.80
C LYS A 88 -12.42 -2.55 -5.49
N PHE A 89 -11.14 -2.20 -5.53
CA PHE A 89 -10.36 -2.00 -4.32
C PHE A 89 -10.83 -0.79 -3.51
N ARG A 90 -11.12 0.34 -4.14
CA ARG A 90 -11.73 1.50 -3.46
C ARG A 90 -13.04 1.12 -2.78
N MET A 91 -13.91 0.38 -3.46
CA MET A 91 -15.16 -0.12 -2.87
C MET A 91 -14.92 -1.07 -1.70
N PHE A 92 -13.99 -2.02 -1.86
CA PHE A 92 -13.59 -2.93 -0.78
C PHE A 92 -13.09 -2.17 0.44
N MET A 93 -12.19 -1.19 0.26
CA MET A 93 -11.64 -0.36 1.33
C MET A 93 -12.75 0.40 2.05
N ARG A 94 -13.65 1.08 1.32
CA ARG A 94 -14.80 1.81 1.89
C ARG A 94 -15.72 0.89 2.71
N ASN A 95 -16.07 -0.27 2.16
CA ASN A 95 -16.98 -1.21 2.82
C ASN A 95 -16.37 -1.85 4.08
N ASN A 96 -15.05 -1.97 4.14
CA ASN A 96 -14.33 -2.58 5.25
C ASN A 96 -13.61 -1.55 6.14
N TRP A 97 -13.77 -0.25 5.87
CA TRP A 97 -13.04 0.82 6.54
C TRP A 97 -13.25 0.84 8.05
N ALA A 98 -14.51 0.65 8.48
CA ALA A 98 -14.89 0.59 9.89
C ALA A 98 -14.23 -0.58 10.66
N ILE A 99 -13.78 -1.61 9.93
CA ILE A 99 -13.08 -2.78 10.48
C ILE A 99 -11.57 -2.52 10.53
N SER A 100 -10.99 -1.82 9.55
CA SER A 100 -9.56 -1.45 9.53
C SER A 100 -9.26 -0.27 10.45
N LYS A 101 -9.24 -0.50 11.76
CA LYS A 101 -9.14 0.58 12.74
C LYS A 101 -7.78 1.29 12.81
N ARG A 102 -6.68 0.74 12.24
CA ARG A 102 -5.32 1.31 12.40
C ARG A 102 -4.34 0.95 11.26
N LYS A 103 -3.37 1.84 10.98
CA LYS A 103 -2.16 1.64 10.14
C LYS A 103 -0.93 1.80 11.01
N TYR A 104 0.19 1.22 10.57
CA TYR A 104 1.38 1.02 11.40
C TYR A 104 1.85 2.32 12.07
N GLN A 105 1.80 2.37 13.40
CA GLN A 105 2.78 3.16 14.14
C GLN A 105 4.07 2.35 14.17
N ILE A 106 5.20 2.92 13.72
CA ILE A 106 6.53 2.46 14.16
C ILE A 106 6.70 2.90 15.63
N SER A 107 5.94 2.29 16.55
CA SER A 107 6.10 2.51 18.00
C SER A 107 6.75 1.29 18.64
N SER A 108 7.64 1.57 19.60
CA SER A 108 8.73 0.73 20.12
C SER A 108 8.33 -0.54 20.89
N ASN A 109 7.18 -1.15 20.60
CA ASN A 109 6.78 -2.43 21.19
C ASN A 109 7.26 -3.60 20.32
N ARG A 110 7.70 -4.67 20.98
CA ARG A 110 8.36 -5.82 20.34
C ARG A 110 7.48 -6.54 19.30
N GLY A 111 6.15 -6.50 19.44
CA GLY A 111 5.19 -7.03 18.45
C GLY A 111 5.19 -6.22 17.15
N THR A 112 5.12 -4.90 17.27
CA THR A 112 5.17 -3.92 16.18
C THR A 112 6.39 -4.12 15.25
N ILE A 113 7.54 -4.50 15.80
CA ILE A 113 8.77 -4.73 15.02
C ILE A 113 8.68 -6.02 14.20
N ILE A 114 8.17 -7.12 14.77
CA ILE A 114 8.07 -8.42 14.11
C ILE A 114 7.12 -8.32 12.92
N ASP A 115 5.97 -7.71 13.15
CA ASP A 115 4.94 -7.48 12.15
C ASP A 115 5.43 -6.53 11.03
N SER A 116 6.14 -5.44 11.37
CA SER A 116 6.74 -4.55 10.37
C SER A 116 7.74 -5.27 9.46
N GLN A 117 8.59 -6.13 10.04
CA GLN A 117 9.58 -6.90 9.28
C GLN A 117 8.92 -7.98 8.42
N LEU A 118 7.90 -8.65 8.94
CA LEU A 118 7.13 -9.65 8.21
C LEU A 118 6.38 -9.01 7.03
N LEU A 119 5.64 -7.93 7.28
CA LEU A 119 4.91 -7.20 6.25
C LEU A 119 5.85 -6.59 5.22
N GLY A 120 6.98 -6.01 5.64
CA GLY A 120 8.02 -5.54 4.72
C GLY A 120 8.57 -6.66 3.84
N SER A 121 8.85 -7.83 4.41
CA SER A 121 9.37 -9.00 3.68
C SER A 121 8.33 -9.59 2.71
N LEU A 122 7.07 -9.69 3.13
CA LEU A 122 5.97 -10.19 2.29
C LEU A 122 5.56 -9.17 1.21
N GLY A 123 5.69 -7.87 1.50
CA GLY A 123 5.59 -6.78 0.55
C GLY A 123 6.68 -6.90 -0.51
N ALA A 124 7.95 -6.98 -0.11
CA ALA A 124 9.08 -7.18 -1.03
C ALA A 124 8.91 -8.45 -1.90
N ARG A 125 8.45 -9.56 -1.32
CA ARG A 125 8.12 -10.77 -2.07
C ARG A 125 7.02 -10.53 -3.11
N SER A 126 6.00 -9.73 -2.76
CA SER A 126 4.92 -9.40 -3.69
C SER A 126 5.41 -8.53 -4.85
N ILE A 127 6.31 -7.58 -4.59
CA ILE A 127 7.00 -6.80 -5.62
C ILE A 127 7.77 -7.73 -6.55
N ILE A 128 8.63 -8.59 -6.01
CA ILE A 128 9.45 -9.53 -6.80
C ILE A 128 8.56 -10.42 -7.68
N ASN A 129 7.49 -11.01 -7.11
CA ASN A 129 6.58 -11.85 -7.87
C ASN A 129 5.89 -11.10 -9.01
N HIS A 130 5.54 -9.82 -8.79
CA HIS A 130 4.92 -9.00 -9.82
C HIS A 130 5.92 -8.65 -10.93
N VAL A 131 7.14 -8.26 -10.58
CA VAL A 131 8.22 -7.93 -11.53
C VAL A 131 8.62 -9.15 -12.37
N CYS A 132 8.75 -10.31 -11.74
CA CYS A 132 9.09 -11.55 -12.43
C CYS A 132 7.90 -12.19 -13.16
N ALA A 133 6.74 -11.51 -13.23
CA ALA A 133 5.50 -12.02 -13.83
C ALA A 133 5.03 -13.37 -13.27
N LEU A 134 5.43 -13.72 -12.03
CA LEU A 134 5.03 -14.95 -11.35
C LEU A 134 3.61 -14.84 -10.79
N ASN A 135 3.20 -13.63 -10.40
CA ASN A 135 1.82 -13.32 -10.01
C ASN A 135 1.53 -11.82 -10.15
N GLN A 136 0.70 -11.45 -11.13
CA GLN A 136 0.33 -10.07 -11.45
C GLN A 136 -1.15 -9.77 -11.20
N ASN A 137 -1.86 -10.67 -10.52
CA ASN A 137 -3.26 -10.46 -10.17
C ASN A 137 -3.36 -9.51 -8.97
N ASP A 138 -4.48 -8.79 -8.88
CA ASP A 138 -4.79 -7.99 -7.70
C ASP A 138 -5.13 -8.92 -6.53
N ARG A 139 -4.62 -8.59 -5.34
CA ARG A 139 -4.68 -9.47 -4.17
C ARG A 139 -4.87 -8.68 -2.89
N VAL A 140 -5.63 -9.26 -1.97
CA VAL A 140 -5.62 -8.92 -0.56
C VAL A 140 -5.18 -10.17 0.18
N ILE A 141 -4.08 -10.11 0.92
CA ILE A 141 -3.60 -11.22 1.73
C ILE A 141 -3.89 -10.86 3.18
N GLU A 142 -4.67 -11.69 3.86
CA GLU A 142 -4.86 -11.61 5.31
C GLU A 142 -3.85 -12.53 5.99
N ILE A 143 -3.21 -12.01 7.03
CA ILE A 143 -2.27 -12.71 7.90
C ILE A 143 -2.87 -12.67 9.30
N ASN A 144 -3.00 -13.81 9.95
CA ASN A 144 -3.36 -13.89 11.36
C ASN A 144 -2.16 -14.48 12.11
N LEU A 145 -1.56 -13.66 12.97
CA LEU A 145 -0.34 -14.01 13.71
C LEU A 145 -0.61 -14.86 14.94
N LEU A 146 -1.83 -14.82 15.49
CA LEU A 146 -2.23 -15.68 16.62
C LEU A 146 -2.29 -17.14 16.18
N ASP A 147 -2.86 -17.38 14.99
CA ASP A 147 -3.04 -18.72 14.44
C ASP A 147 -1.95 -19.12 13.42
N ILE A 148 -1.03 -18.19 13.10
CA ILE A 148 0.03 -18.35 12.10
C ILE A 148 -0.55 -18.81 10.75
N THR A 149 -1.58 -18.11 10.28
CA THR A 149 -2.24 -18.40 9.00
C THR A 149 -2.13 -17.25 8.02
N MET A 150 -2.10 -17.59 6.74
CA MET A 150 -2.11 -16.66 5.61
C MET A 150 -3.15 -17.13 4.60
N ARG A 151 -4.00 -16.22 4.13
CA ARG A 151 -4.99 -16.53 3.09
C ARG A 151 -5.26 -15.36 2.16
N ASP A 152 -5.58 -15.68 0.92
CA ASP A 152 -6.12 -14.70 -0.02
C ASP A 152 -7.57 -14.34 0.37
N VAL A 153 -7.84 -13.04 0.46
CA VAL A 153 -9.17 -12.49 0.67
C VAL A 153 -9.75 -12.10 -0.69
N PRO A 154 -10.93 -12.64 -1.06
CA PRO A 154 -11.52 -12.32 -2.35
C PRO A 154 -12.07 -10.89 -2.38
N PHE A 155 -11.82 -10.19 -3.50
CA PHE A 155 -12.54 -8.98 -3.90
C PHE A 155 -13.96 -9.36 -4.31
N ARG A 156 -14.90 -9.34 -3.38
CA ARG A 156 -16.34 -9.47 -3.69
C ARG A 156 -17.01 -8.12 -3.53
#